data_AF-A0A4D7CCE0-F1
#
_entry.id   AF-A0A4D7CCE0-F1
#
_cell.length_a   1.000
_cell.length_b   1.000
_cell.length_c   1.000
_cell.angle_alpha   90.00
_cell.angle_beta   90.00
_cell.angle_gamma   90.00
#
_symmetry.space_group_name_H-M   'P 1'
#
loop_
_entity.id
_entity.type
_entity.pdbx_description
1 polymer ?
#
loop_
_entity_poly.entity_id
_entity_poly.type
_entity_poly.pdbx_seq_one_letter_code
_entity_poly.pdbx_strand_id
1 'polypeptide(L)'
;MGQRRSGAARKELVDRAAEESPVINEELLIARNRNWLPKLRQRLLEPGTTFVAVGAGHLVGPDGLVAMLQAEGVKVEQIAP
;
A
#
# COMPACT_ATOMS: atom_id res chain seq x y z
N MET A 1 -0.46 12.39 -22.09
CA MET A 1 0.54 13.04 -21.21
C MET A 1 -0.20 13.74 -20.07
N GLY A 2 -0.57 13.06 -18.96
CA GLY A 2 -1.44 13.71 -17.95
C GLY A 2 -1.54 13.09 -16.55
N GLN A 3 -0.95 11.91 -16.28
CA GLN A 3 -1.28 11.16 -15.06
C GLN A 3 -0.26 11.26 -13.91
N ARG A 4 0.94 11.83 -14.16
CA ARG A 4 2.03 11.81 -13.17
C ARG A 4 1.86 12.78 -12.00
N ARG A 5 1.01 13.81 -12.11
CA ARG A 5 0.85 14.83 -11.06
C ARG A 5 -0.03 14.38 -9.89
N SER A 6 -1.01 13.51 -10.12
CA SER A 6 -1.98 13.08 -9.09
C SER A 6 -1.35 12.18 -8.02
N GLY A 7 -0.51 11.22 -8.43
CA GLY A 7 0.14 10.29 -7.50
C GLY A 7 1.13 10.99 -6.55
N ALA A 8 1.85 12.00 -7.04
CA ALA A 8 2.79 12.78 -6.25
C ALA A 8 2.09 13.59 -5.15
N ALA A 9 1.02 14.31 -5.50
CA ALA A 9 0.24 15.07 -4.51
C ALA A 9 -0.38 14.18 -3.42
N ARG A 10 -0.84 12.98 -3.79
CA ARG A 10 -1.34 12.00 -2.82
C ARG A 10 -0.24 11.51 -1.89
N LYS A 11 0.96 11.25 -2.43
CA LYS A 11 2.11 10.82 -1.63
C LYS A 11 2.48 11.88 -0.61
N GLU A 12 2.62 13.13 -1.04
CA GLU A 12 2.94 14.26 -0.17
C GLU A 12 1.92 14.42 0.97
N LEU A 13 0.62 14.28 0.68
CA LEU A 13 -0.42 14.40 1.69
C LEU A 13 -0.38 13.26 2.73
N VAL A 14 -0.10 12.03 2.31
CA VAL A 14 0.05 10.89 3.22
C VAL A 14 1.33 11.01 4.05
N ASP A 15 2.44 11.38 3.43
CA ASP A 15 3.73 11.53 4.10
C ASP A 15 3.65 12.60 5.19
N ARG A 16 3.07 13.76 4.88
CA ARG A 16 2.87 14.83 5.87
C ARG A 16 2.02 14.36 7.06
N ALA A 17 0.92 13.64 6.80
CA ALA A 17 0.08 13.10 7.86
C ALA A 17 0.81 12.07 8.74
N ALA A 18 1.72 11.29 8.15
CA ALA A 18 2.56 10.34 8.89
C ALA A 18 3.60 11.06 9.77
N GLU A 19 4.20 12.13 9.28
CA GLU A 19 5.17 12.95 10.02
C GLU A 19 4.52 13.72 11.18
N GLU A 20 3.29 14.20 11.01
CA GLU A 20 2.54 14.90 12.06
C GLU A 20 2.21 13.99 13.26
N SER A 21 2.12 12.67 13.05
CA SER A 21 1.80 11.72 14.12
C SER A 21 2.47 10.34 13.91
N PRO A 22 3.80 10.24 14.13
CA PRO A 22 4.56 9.04 13.78
C PRO A 22 4.13 7.79 14.54
N VAL A 23 3.80 7.91 15.83
CA VAL A 23 3.34 6.78 16.66
C VAL A 23 2.01 6.25 16.16
N ILE A 24 1.08 7.15 15.79
CA ILE A 24 -0.23 6.76 15.25
C ILE A 24 -0.04 6.10 13.88
N ASN A 25 0.84 6.62 13.04
CA ASN A 25 1.15 6.02 11.75
C ASN A 25 1.74 4.61 11.89
N GLU A 26 2.69 4.41 12.80
CA GLU A 26 3.26 3.09 13.06
C GLU A 26 2.18 2.09 13.52
N GLU A 27 1.41 2.43 14.54
CA GLU A 27 0.47 1.51 15.18
C GLU A 27 -0.78 1.23 14.32
N LEU A 28 -1.33 2.25 13.66
CA LEU A 28 -2.61 2.11 12.94
C LEU A 28 -2.46 1.78 11.47
N LEU A 29 -1.36 2.19 10.83
CA LEU A 29 -1.15 2.01 9.40
C LEU A 29 -0.10 0.94 9.12
N ILE A 30 1.13 1.12 9.62
CA ILE A 30 2.26 0.24 9.30
C ILE A 30 2.07 -1.14 9.92
N ALA A 31 1.76 -1.22 11.22
CA ALA A 31 1.47 -2.48 11.89
C ALA A 31 0.27 -3.20 11.25
N ARG A 32 -0.75 -2.45 10.81
CA ARG A 32 -1.89 -3.02 10.07
C ARG A 32 -1.46 -3.60 8.72
N ASN A 33 -0.60 -2.92 7.97
CA ASN A 33 -0.03 -3.44 6.71
C ASN A 33 0.76 -4.73 6.94
N ARG A 34 1.63 -4.74 7.95
CA ARG A 34 2.42 -5.93 8.34
C ARG A 34 1.51 -7.11 8.71
N ASN A 35 0.42 -6.85 9.42
CA ASN A 35 -0.56 -7.89 9.78
C ASN A 35 -1.40 -8.40 8.60
N TRP A 36 -1.59 -7.59 7.56
CA TRP A 36 -2.31 -7.99 6.34
C TRP A 36 -1.43 -8.74 5.35
N LEU A 37 -0.15 -8.41 5.25
CA LEU A 37 0.79 -8.99 4.29
C LEU A 37 0.73 -10.53 4.20
N PRO A 38 0.84 -11.30 5.30
CA PRO A 38 0.76 -12.77 5.23
C PRO A 38 -0.61 -13.28 4.76
N LYS A 39 -1.70 -12.56 5.07
CA LYS A 39 -3.05 -12.94 4.62
C LYS A 39 -3.21 -12.73 3.12
N LEU A 40 -2.71 -11.61 2.60
CA LEU A 40 -2.68 -11.32 1.18
C LEU A 40 -1.83 -12.36 0.43
N ARG A 41 -0.68 -12.72 1.01
CA ARG A 41 0.21 -13.74 0.46
C ARG A 41 -0.46 -15.10 0.36
N GLN A 42 -1.10 -15.54 1.43
CA GLN A 42 -1.85 -16.79 1.46
C GLN A 42 -2.97 -16.77 0.41
N ARG A 43 -3.72 -15.67 0.32
CA ARG A 43 -4.80 -15.57 -0.66
C ARG A 43 -4.31 -15.66 -2.11
N LEU A 44 -3.12 -15.13 -2.42
CA LEU A 44 -2.52 -15.22 -3.75
C LEU A 44 -2.16 -16.66 -4.18
N LEU A 45 -2.08 -17.61 -3.24
CA LEU A 45 -1.82 -19.03 -3.54
C LEU A 45 -3.10 -19.78 -3.96
N GLU A 46 -4.27 -19.23 -3.65
CA GLU A 46 -5.55 -19.81 -3.98
C GLU A 46 -6.02 -19.36 -5.38
N PRO A 47 -6.65 -20.23 -6.18
CA PRO A 47 -7.16 -19.87 -7.50
C PRO A 47 -8.15 -18.68 -7.49
N GLY A 48 -8.26 -18.02 -8.64
CA GLY A 48 -9.22 -16.94 -8.88
C GLY A 48 -8.68 -15.54 -8.63
N THR A 49 -9.56 -14.54 -8.79
CA THR A 49 -9.22 -13.12 -8.61
C THR A 49 -9.78 -12.60 -7.29
N THR A 50 -8.98 -11.86 -6.54
CA THR A 50 -9.41 -11.19 -5.30
C THR A 50 -9.36 -9.69 -5.47
N PHE A 51 -10.43 -9.01 -5.07
CA PHE A 51 -10.44 -7.55 -4.96
C PHE A 51 -10.28 -7.14 -3.49
N VAL A 52 -9.35 -6.24 -3.21
CA VAL A 52 -9.08 -5.72 -1.86
C VAL A 52 -9.25 -4.20 -1.89
N ALA A 53 -10.24 -3.70 -1.15
CA ALA A 53 -10.48 -2.27 -1.00
C ALA A 53 -9.70 -1.71 0.20
N VAL A 54 -8.89 -0.67 -0.02
CA VAL A 54 -8.11 -0.01 1.02
C VAL A 54 -8.12 1.51 0.86
N GLY A 55 -7.88 2.23 1.96
CA GLY A 55 -7.60 3.66 1.92
C GLY A 55 -6.23 3.98 1.31
N ALA A 56 -6.08 5.20 0.77
CA ALA A 56 -4.88 5.64 0.06
C ALA A 56 -3.57 5.49 0.87
N GLY A 57 -3.62 5.69 2.19
CA GLY A 57 -2.46 5.56 3.07
C GLY A 57 -1.82 4.17 3.01
N HIS A 58 -2.59 3.12 2.76
CA HIS A 58 -2.07 1.75 2.68
C HIS A 58 -1.17 1.47 1.48
N LEU A 59 -1.14 2.36 0.49
CA LEU A 59 -0.48 2.12 -0.80
C LEU A 59 0.78 2.95 -1.00
N VAL A 60 1.02 3.95 -0.14
CA VAL A 60 2.05 4.95 -0.35
C VAL A 60 3.29 4.62 0.49
N GLY A 61 4.48 4.84 -0.08
CA GLY A 61 5.74 4.74 0.64
C GLY A 61 6.30 3.32 0.78
N PRO A 62 7.46 3.17 1.43
CA PRO A 62 8.15 1.89 1.59
C PRO A 62 7.38 0.89 2.46
N ASP A 63 6.60 1.38 3.43
CA ASP A 63 5.73 0.55 4.27
C ASP A 63 4.33 0.34 3.69
N GLY A 64 4.09 0.76 2.45
CA GLY A 64 2.85 0.50 1.73
C GLY A 64 2.75 -0.95 1.25
N LEU A 65 1.53 -1.49 1.17
CA LEU A 65 1.27 -2.88 0.77
C LEU A 65 1.89 -3.25 -0.59
N VAL A 66 1.88 -2.33 -1.55
CA VAL A 66 2.47 -2.55 -2.88
C VAL A 66 3.98 -2.78 -2.77
N ALA A 67 4.68 -1.91 -2.02
CA ALA A 67 6.12 -2.00 -1.83
C ALA A 67 6.50 -3.26 -1.03
N MET A 68 5.74 -3.56 0.03
CA MET A 68 5.94 -4.77 0.84
C MET A 68 5.74 -6.05 0.03
N LEU A 69 4.68 -6.13 -0.79
CA LEU A 69 4.44 -7.28 -1.66
C LEU A 69 5.55 -7.45 -2.71
N GLN A 70 6.01 -6.35 -3.31
CA GLN A 70 7.16 -6.38 -4.24
C GLN A 70 8.44 -6.88 -3.56
N ALA A 71 8.69 -6.47 -2.31
CA ALA A 71 9.83 -6.94 -1.53
C ALA A 71 9.76 -8.45 -1.22
N GLU A 72 8.56 -9.02 -1.12
CA GLU A 72 8.33 -10.47 -1.00
C GLU A 72 8.29 -11.20 -2.37
N GLY A 73 8.75 -10.56 -3.44
CA GLY A 73 8.83 -11.15 -4.78
C GLY A 73 7.49 -11.28 -5.50
N VAL A 74 6.43 -10.61 -5.03
CA VAL A 74 5.16 -10.54 -5.78
C VAL A 74 5.34 -9.65 -7.00
N LYS A 75 4.95 -10.17 -8.17
CA LYS A 75 4.80 -9.34 -9.36
C LYS A 75 3.60 -8.42 -9.18
N VAL A 76 3.85 -7.11 -9.09
CA VAL A 76 2.80 -6.09 -9.00
C VAL A 76 2.84 -5.22 -10.24
N GLU A 77 1.68 -5.08 -10.89
CA GLU A 77 1.49 -4.22 -12.05
C GLU A 77 0.38 -3.22 -11.76
N GLN A 78 0.62 -1.94 -12.07
CA GLN A 78 -0.44 -0.96 -12.06
C GLN A 78 -1.31 -1.18 -13.30
N ILE A 79 -2.55 -1.56 -13.08
CA ILE A 79 -3.53 -1.63 -14.17
C ILE A 79 -4.00 -0.20 -14.44
N ALA A 80 -3.78 0.28 -15.67
CA ALA A 80 -4.31 1.57 -16.09
C ALA A 80 -5.85 1.53 -16.08
N PRO A 81 -6.53 2.63 -15.73
CA PRO A 81 -7.93 2.78 -16.07
C PRO A 81 -8.13 2.82 -17.59
#